data_AF-A0A840AW27-F1
#
_entry.id   AF-A0A840AW27-F1
#
_cell.length_a   1.000
_cell.length_b   1.000
_cell.length_c   1.000
_cell.angle_alpha   90.00
_cell.angle_beta   90.00
_cell.angle_gamma   90.00
#
_symmetry.space_group_name_H-M   'P 1'
#
loop_
_entity.id
_entity.type
_entity.pdbx_description
1 polymer ?
#
loop_
_entity_poly.entity_id
_entity_poly.type
_entity_poly.pdbx_seq_one_letter_code
_entity_poly.pdbx_strand_id
1 'polypeptide(L)'
;MLYLGRIAGSGTLKCNGQTIGRAAYDFDGFFRRATGVTSSGELRASADALQQIFGRDGIQLLTDEGKLLELGFSEKTLASGCDVAHVDVTGGLPTTSEPWRS
;
A
#
# COMPACT_ATOMS: atom_id res chain seq x y z
N MET A 1 -19.06 7.26 -5.23
CA MET A 1 -17.60 7.14 -5.08
C MET A 1 -16.98 7.89 -6.24
N LEU A 2 -16.05 8.81 -5.98
CA LEU A 2 -15.36 9.58 -7.03
C LEU A 2 -13.95 9.04 -7.17
N TYR A 3 -13.52 8.71 -8.39
CA TYR A 3 -12.14 8.34 -8.64
C TYR A 3 -11.25 9.59 -8.58
N LEU A 4 -10.15 9.52 -7.84
CA LEU A 4 -9.17 10.59 -7.70
C LEU A 4 -7.99 10.43 -8.67
N GLY A 5 -7.75 9.19 -9.10
CA GLY A 5 -6.61 8.80 -9.92
C GLY A 5 -5.71 7.80 -9.19
N ARG A 6 -4.44 7.68 -9.60
CA ARG A 6 -3.52 6.64 -9.18
C ARG A 6 -2.24 7.22 -8.58
N ILE A 7 -1.67 6.53 -7.60
CA ILE A 7 -0.31 6.76 -7.09
C ILE A 7 0.51 5.50 -7.32
N ALA A 8 1.71 5.65 -7.86
CA ALA A 8 2.62 4.54 -8.06
C ALA A 8 4.05 4.97 -7.77
N GLY A 9 4.89 4.04 -7.34
CA GLY A 9 6.27 4.35 -6.99
C GLY A 9 6.99 3.19 -6.35
N SER A 10 8.04 3.52 -5.61
CA SER A 10 8.82 2.55 -4.84
C SER A 10 9.07 3.06 -3.42
N GLY A 11 9.35 2.13 -2.52
CA GLY A 11 9.55 2.42 -1.13
C GLY A 11 10.15 1.26 -0.35
N THR A 12 10.33 1.51 0.93
CA THR A 12 10.81 0.53 1.91
C THR A 12 9.62 0.00 2.69
N LEU A 13 9.38 -1.30 2.56
CA LEU A 13 8.38 -2.03 3.31
C LEU A 13 8.86 -2.25 4.73
N LYS A 14 8.00 -1.94 5.69
CA LYS A 14 8.22 -2.07 7.13
C LYS A 14 7.07 -2.82 7.77
N CYS A 15 7.36 -3.54 8.85
CA CYS A 15 6.37 -4.14 9.73
C CYS A 15 6.74 -3.84 11.17
N ASN A 16 5.85 -3.17 11.91
CA ASN A 16 6.09 -2.75 13.30
C ASN A 16 7.43 -1.99 13.47
N GLY A 17 7.74 -1.11 12.52
CA GLY A 17 8.99 -0.33 12.50
C GLY A 17 10.24 -1.07 11.98
N GLN A 18 10.19 -2.39 11.85
CA GLN A 18 11.29 -3.18 11.29
C GLN A 18 11.27 -3.13 9.77
N THR A 19 12.41 -2.85 9.14
CA THR A 19 12.57 -2.93 7.69
C THR A 19 12.51 -4.39 7.22
N ILE A 20 11.63 -4.65 6.26
CA ILE A 20 11.45 -5.98 5.64
C ILE A 20 12.18 -6.04 4.29
N GLY A 21 12.00 -5.02 3.45
CA GLY A 21 12.61 -5.01 2.13
C GLY A 21 12.15 -3.85 1.24
N ARG A 22 12.57 -3.89 -0.02
CA ARG A 22 12.09 -2.96 -1.04
C ARG A 22 10.77 -3.44 -1.63
N ALA A 23 9.89 -2.50 -1.93
CA ALA A 23 8.63 -2.76 -2.59
C ALA A 23 8.34 -1.68 -3.63
N ALA A 24 7.68 -2.06 -4.72
CA ALA A 24 7.00 -1.15 -5.63
C ALA A 24 5.50 -1.16 -5.32
N TYR A 25 4.82 -0.05 -5.57
CA TYR A 25 3.39 0.07 -5.29
C TYR A 25 2.66 0.76 -6.44
N ASP A 26 1.38 0.44 -6.51
CA ASP A 26 0.45 0.90 -7.53
C ASP A 26 -0.96 0.91 -6.93
N PHE A 27 -1.41 2.09 -6.49
CA PHE A 27 -2.66 2.25 -5.75
C PHE A 27 -3.60 3.23 -6.43
N ASP A 28 -4.87 2.83 -6.53
CA ASP A 28 -5.96 3.69 -6.98
C ASP A 28 -6.58 4.43 -5.79
N GLY A 29 -6.95 5.68 -6.02
CA GLY A 29 -7.56 6.56 -5.04
C GLY A 29 -9.03 6.83 -5.32
N PHE A 30 -9.84 6.77 -4.27
CA PHE A 30 -11.26 7.04 -4.35
C PHE A 30 -11.70 7.94 -3.20
N PHE A 31 -12.53 8.93 -3.51
CA PHE A 31 -13.21 9.73 -2.50
C PHE A 31 -14.65 9.24 -2.28
N ARG A 32 -15.02 9.04 -1.02
CA ARG A 32 -16.38 8.74 -0.57
C ARG A 32 -16.77 9.76 0.50
N ARG A 33 -17.93 10.41 0.34
CA ARG A 33 -18.41 11.43 1.31
C ARG A 33 -18.44 10.94 2.77
N ALA A 34 -18.75 9.67 2.99
CA ALA A 34 -18.88 9.09 4.33
C ALA A 34 -17.54 8.70 4.99
N THR A 35 -16.53 8.33 4.20
CA THR A 35 -15.28 7.74 4.70
C THR A 35 -14.02 8.50 4.26
N GLY A 36 -14.17 9.61 3.52
CA GLY A 36 -13.05 10.39 3.00
C GLY A 36 -12.35 9.72 1.83
N VAL A 37 -11.03 9.91 1.75
CA VAL A 37 -10.16 9.29 0.74
C VAL A 37 -9.83 7.87 1.17
N THR A 38 -10.10 6.91 0.31
CA THR A 38 -9.74 5.50 0.43
C THR A 38 -8.84 5.12 -0.73
N SER A 39 -7.92 4.19 -0.52
CA SER A 39 -7.05 3.72 -1.60
C SER A 39 -6.72 2.25 -1.44
N SER A 40 -6.55 1.57 -2.57
CA SER A 40 -6.16 0.17 -2.62
C SER A 40 -5.47 -0.13 -3.94
N GLY A 41 -4.73 -1.22 -3.99
CA GLY A 41 -4.09 -1.67 -5.23
C GLY A 41 -3.01 -2.71 -4.97
N GLU A 42 -2.02 -2.73 -5.85
CA GLU A 42 -0.97 -3.75 -5.85
C GLU A 42 0.29 -3.28 -5.11
N LEU A 43 0.81 -4.17 -4.26
CA LEU A 43 2.14 -4.07 -3.67
C LEU A 43 3.01 -5.19 -4.26
N ARG A 44 4.14 -4.82 -4.86
CA ARG A 44 5.10 -5.77 -5.42
C ARG A 44 6.36 -5.81 -4.57
N ALA A 45 6.72 -6.98 -4.06
CA ALA A 45 7.94 -7.20 -3.27
C ALA A 45 8.43 -8.65 -3.45
N SER A 46 9.58 -9.01 -2.87
CA SER A 46 10.00 -10.42 -2.91
C SER A 46 8.96 -11.31 -2.22
N ALA A 47 8.77 -12.53 -2.71
CA ALA A 47 7.84 -13.48 -2.12
C ALA A 47 8.14 -13.74 -0.62
N ASP A 48 9.41 -13.77 -0.25
CA ASP A 48 9.85 -13.87 1.15
C ASP A 48 9.39 -12.65 1.97
N ALA A 49 9.56 -11.43 1.45
CA ALA A 49 9.12 -10.22 2.13
C ALA A 49 7.59 -10.21 2.30
N LEU A 50 6.82 -10.57 1.27
CA LEU A 50 5.36 -10.64 1.35
C LEU A 50 4.91 -11.72 2.35
N GLN A 51 5.55 -12.89 2.36
CA GLN A 51 5.27 -13.95 3.35
C GLN A 51 5.59 -13.51 4.79
N GLN A 52 6.65 -12.73 5.00
CA GLN A 52 7.01 -12.23 6.33
C GLN A 52 5.96 -11.28 6.92
N ILE A 53 5.25 -10.51 6.08
CA ILE A 53 4.27 -9.52 6.52
C ILE A 53 2.82 -9.95 6.36
N PHE A 54 2.55 -11.01 5.58
CA PHE A 54 1.20 -11.48 5.34
C PHE A 54 0.48 -11.83 6.66
N GLY A 55 -0.74 -11.31 6.83
CA GLY A 55 -1.56 -11.52 8.03
C GLY A 55 -1.04 -10.80 9.29
N ARG A 56 -0.04 -9.92 9.18
CA ARG A 56 0.43 -9.08 10.29
C ARG A 56 -0.21 -7.70 10.25
N ASP A 57 -0.37 -7.10 11.42
CA ASP A 57 -0.67 -5.68 11.58
C ASP A 57 0.59 -4.81 11.55
N GLY A 58 0.39 -3.50 11.46
CA GLY A 58 1.48 -2.53 11.51
C GLY A 58 2.38 -2.56 10.27
N ILE A 59 1.82 -2.97 9.12
CA ILE A 59 2.49 -2.93 7.83
C ILE A 59 2.51 -1.49 7.35
N GLN A 60 3.69 -1.01 6.99
CA GLN A 60 3.90 0.35 6.54
C GLN A 60 4.80 0.38 5.31
N LEU A 61 4.52 1.28 4.38
CA LEU A 61 5.36 1.56 3.24
C LEU A 61 5.90 2.99 3.36
N LEU A 62 7.21 3.11 3.58
CA LEU A 62 7.90 4.40 3.48
C LEU A 62 8.29 4.62 2.02
N THR A 63 7.56 5.47 1.32
CA THR A 63 7.85 5.81 -0.09
C THR A 63 9.20 6.53 -0.19
N ASP A 64 9.82 6.46 -1.37
CA ASP A 64 11.07 7.17 -1.63
C ASP A 64 10.91 8.70 -1.57
N GLU A 65 9.68 9.20 -1.72
CA GLU A 65 9.32 10.61 -1.49
C GLU A 65 9.22 10.96 0.01
N GLY A 66 9.43 10.01 0.92
CA GLY A 66 9.39 10.20 2.37
C GLY A 66 7.99 10.13 2.99
N LYS A 67 6.97 9.67 2.25
CA LYS A 67 5.61 9.49 2.79
C LYS A 67 5.49 8.12 3.44
N LEU A 68 4.83 8.05 4.59
CA LEU A 68 4.55 6.78 5.26
C LEU A 68 3.09 6.41 5.02
N LEU A 69 2.86 5.29 4.32
CA LEU A 69 1.54 4.73 4.05
C LEU A 69 1.32 3.54 4.97
N GLU A 70 0.14 3.45 5.58
CA GLU A 70 -0.26 2.28 6.39
C GLU A 70 -1.04 1.33 5.52
N LEU A 71 -0.67 0.05 5.53
CA LEU A 71 -1.21 -0.96 4.63
C LEU A 71 -1.91 -2.07 5.41
N GLY A 72 -2.94 -2.65 4.81
CA GLY A 72 -3.55 -3.91 5.21
C GLY A 72 -3.76 -4.81 4.00
N PHE A 73 -3.53 -6.11 4.14
CA PHE A 73 -3.83 -7.05 3.05
C PHE A 73 -5.34 -7.15 2.81
N SER A 74 -5.76 -6.92 1.57
CA SER A 74 -7.17 -7.10 1.16
C SER A 74 -7.51 -8.59 1.01
N GLU A 75 -6.49 -9.41 0.76
CA GLU A 75 -6.60 -10.83 0.47
C GLU A 75 -6.58 -11.67 1.74
N LYS A 76 -7.38 -12.74 1.78
CA LYS A 76 -7.36 -13.72 2.89
C LYS A 76 -6.30 -14.80 2.72
N THR A 77 -5.73 -14.93 1.52
CA THR A 77 -4.73 -15.94 1.18
C THR A 77 -3.71 -15.35 0.22
N LEU A 78 -2.42 -15.47 0.55
CA LEU A 78 -1.32 -15.16 -0.37
C LEU A 78 -0.78 -16.47 -0.95
N ALA A 79 -0.69 -16.57 -2.28
CA ALA A 79 -0.11 -17.74 -2.92
C ALA A 79 1.39 -17.82 -2.63
N SER A 80 1.89 -19.02 -2.32
CA SER A 80 3.32 -19.26 -2.11
C SER A 80 4.12 -18.89 -3.36
N GLY A 81 5.15 -18.06 -3.19
CA GLY A 81 6.01 -17.60 -4.29
C GLY A 81 5.46 -16.40 -5.07
N CYS A 82 4.30 -15.86 -4.71
CA CYS A 82 3.78 -14.64 -5.33
C CYS A 82 4.62 -13.42 -4.93
N ASP A 83 4.96 -12.59 -5.90
CA ASP A 83 5.69 -11.32 -5.74
C ASP A 83 4.75 -10.11 -5.76
N VAL A 84 3.43 -10.34 -5.82
CA VAL A 84 2.38 -9.32 -5.82
C VAL A 84 1.35 -9.63 -4.74
N ALA A 85 0.88 -8.61 -4.05
CA ALA A 85 -0.23 -8.68 -3.11
C ALA A 85 -1.19 -7.51 -3.29
N HIS A 86 -2.49 -7.75 -3.10
CA HIS A 86 -3.46 -6.65 -3.01
C HIS A 86 -3.56 -6.12 -1.59
N VAL A 87 -3.44 -4.80 -1.47
CA VAL A 87 -3.49 -4.10 -0.19
C VAL A 87 -4.46 -2.93 -0.23
N ASP A 88 -5.10 -2.68 0.91
CA ASP A 88 -5.80 -1.44 1.22
C ASP A 88 -4.83 -0.51 1.94
N VAL A 89 -4.85 0.78 1.58
CA VAL A 89 -4.14 1.82 2.32
C VAL A 89 -5.08 2.36 3.40
N THR A 90 -4.74 2.05 4.65
CA THR A 90 -5.57 2.35 5.82
C THR A 90 -5.23 3.70 6.45
N GLY A 91 -4.08 4.29 6.10
CA GLY A 91 -3.60 5.56 6.65
C GLY A 91 -2.46 6.19 5.86
N GLY A 92 -2.17 7.46 6.13
CA GLY A 92 -1.11 8.22 5.46
C GLY A 92 -1.45 8.69 4.03
N LEU A 93 -2.71 8.57 3.61
CA LEU A 93 -3.13 8.95 2.26
C LEU A 93 -3.11 10.47 2.05
N PRO A 94 -2.70 10.93 0.85
CA PRO A 94 -2.80 12.34 0.51
C PRO A 94 -4.27 12.77 0.41
N THR A 95 -4.61 13.81 1.16
CA THR A 95 -5.96 14.40 1.18
C THR A 95 -6.19 15.41 0.06
N THR A 96 -5.13 15.87 -0.60
CA THR A 96 -5.17 16.73 -1.78
C THR A 96 -5.16 15.92 -3.07
N SER A 97 -5.74 16.47 -4.13
CA SER A 97 -5.94 15.80 -5.42
C SER A 97 -4.70 15.77 -6.33
N GLU A 98 -3.68 16.58 -6.07
CA GLU A 98 -2.45 16.66 -6.88
C GLU A 98 -1.64 15.36 -7.00
N PRO A 99 -1.37 14.59 -5.92
CA PRO A 99 -0.56 13.38 -6.02
C PRO A 99 -1.24 12.24 -6.79
N TRP A 100 -2.56 12.28 -6.97
CA TRP A 100 -3.33 11.21 -7.62
C TRP A 100 -3.23 11.20 -9.16
N ARG A 101 -2.33 11.97 -9.78
CA ARG A 101 -2.29 12.14 -11.25
C ARG A 101 -1.29 11.25 -11.99
N SER A 102 -0.83 10.15 -11.39
CA SER A 102 0.12 9.21 -12.02
C SER A 102 -0.45 8.61 -13.31
#